data_AF-A0A316P4G1-F1
#
_entry.id   AF-A0A316P4G1-F1
#
_cell.length_a   1.000
_cell.length_b   1.000
_cell.length_c   1.000
_cell.angle_alpha   90.00
_cell.angle_beta   90.00
_cell.angle_gamma   90.00
#
_symmetry.space_group_name_H-M   'P 1'
#
loop_
_entity.id
_entity.type
_entity.pdbx_description
1 polymer ?
#
loop_
_entity_poly.entity_id
_entity_poly.type
_entity_poly.pdbx_seq_one_letter_code
_entity_poly.pdbx_strand_id
1 'polypeptide(L)'
;MYSEQNVRDILASYSDTEMELSLCKAHYYKREEDMSEEHRQHILYLERKIMMINGMLLVLSVNEEFVVRRHIIDQLDWPQILNEYIDLWGKESEKTIRSLQICQTKALKKIADALNRQSTFSKIDIML
;
A
#
# COMPACT_ATOMS: atom_id res chain seq x y z
N MET A 1 10.53 14.80 3.59
CA MET A 1 9.94 14.17 4.80
C MET A 1 8.56 13.68 4.41
N TYR A 2 8.25 12.40 4.61
CA TYR A 2 6.96 11.81 4.26
C TYR A 2 5.86 12.30 5.19
N SER A 3 4.74 12.76 4.62
CA SER A 3 3.50 13.08 5.36
C SER A 3 2.51 11.90 5.32
N GLU A 4 1.47 11.95 6.15
CA GLU A 4 0.36 10.98 6.11
C GLU A 4 -0.32 10.95 4.74
N GLN A 5 -0.45 12.11 4.07
CA GLN A 5 -1.02 12.19 2.73
C GLN A 5 -0.11 11.50 1.71
N ASN A 6 1.22 11.73 1.77
CA ASN A 6 2.15 11.03 0.87
C ASN A 6 2.07 9.51 1.02
N VAL A 7 1.97 9.03 2.26
CA VAL A 7 1.79 7.60 2.55
C VAL A 7 0.47 7.10 1.96
N ARG A 8 -0.63 7.83 2.15
CA ARG A 8 -1.94 7.47 1.61
C ARG A 8 -1.92 7.34 0.10
N ASP A 9 -1.32 8.31 -0.61
CA ASP A 9 -1.26 8.33 -2.06
C ASP A 9 -0.43 7.15 -2.61
N ILE A 10 0.70 6.85 -1.97
CA ILE A 10 1.53 5.70 -2.31
C ILE A 10 0.74 4.40 -2.14
N LEU A 11 0.08 4.20 -1.00
CA LEU A 11 -0.72 3.01 -0.72
C LEU A 11 -1.90 2.87 -1.69
N ALA A 12 -2.61 3.96 -1.98
CA ALA A 12 -3.76 3.95 -2.89
C ALA A 12 -3.38 3.54 -4.32
N SER A 13 -2.13 3.78 -4.73
CA SER A 13 -1.63 3.39 -6.05
C SER A 13 -1.28 1.90 -6.19
N TYR A 14 -1.44 1.09 -5.13
CA TYR A 14 -1.04 -0.31 -5.12
C TYR A 14 -1.70 -1.13 -6.24
N SER A 15 -3.03 -1.11 -6.30
CA SER A 15 -3.81 -1.91 -7.25
C SER A 15 -3.50 -1.54 -8.71
N ASP A 16 -3.34 -0.25 -9.01
CA ASP A 16 -2.94 0.22 -10.34
C ASP A 16 -1.53 -0.23 -10.69
N THR A 17 -0.59 -0.15 -9.73
CA THR A 17 0.80 -0.58 -9.91
C THR A 17 0.89 -2.09 -10.17
N GLU A 18 0.10 -2.90 -9.46
CA GLU A 18 0.03 -4.35 -9.63
C GLU A 18 -0.62 -4.74 -10.97
N MET A 19 -1.70 -4.06 -11.34
CA MET A 19 -2.35 -4.23 -12.64
C MET A 19 -1.37 -3.92 -13.77
N GLU A 20 -0.70 -2.77 -13.73
CA GLU A 20 0.26 -2.36 -14.75
C GLU A 20 1.42 -3.35 -14.89
N LEU A 21 2.00 -3.78 -13.76
CA LEU A 21 3.06 -4.80 -13.75
C LEU A 21 2.59 -6.10 -14.41
N SER A 22 1.36 -6.52 -14.10
CA SER A 22 0.76 -7.73 -14.66
C SER A 22 0.57 -7.62 -16.17
N LEU A 23 0.11 -6.46 -16.67
CA LEU A 23 -0.04 -6.19 -18.10
C LEU A 23 1.30 -6.19 -18.82
N CYS A 24 2.34 -5.53 -18.25
CA CYS A 24 3.68 -5.53 -18.83
C CYS A 24 4.26 -6.94 -18.92
N LYS A 25 4.15 -7.74 -17.85
CA LYS A 25 4.64 -9.13 -17.84
C LYS A 25 3.88 -10.01 -18.83
N ALA A 26 2.56 -9.83 -18.95
CA ALA A 26 1.74 -10.57 -19.91
C ALA A 26 2.10 -10.21 -21.36
N HIS A 27 2.37 -8.93 -21.64
CA HIS A 27 2.74 -8.47 -22.99
C HIS A 27 4.02 -9.13 -23.50
N TYR A 28 5.03 -9.28 -22.62
CA TYR A 28 6.34 -9.85 -22.95
C TYR A 28 6.48 -11.34 -22.65
N TYR A 29 5.41 -12.02 -22.25
CA TYR A 29 5.46 -13.44 -21.91
C TYR A 29 5.89 -14.28 -23.12
N LYS A 30 7.00 -15.02 -22.98
CA LYS A 30 7.65 -15.79 -24.06
C LYS A 30 8.19 -14.94 -25.22
N ARG A 31 8.43 -13.66 -24.98
CA ARG A 31 9.01 -12.68 -25.91
C ARG A 31 9.92 -11.70 -25.16
N GLU A 32 10.60 -12.19 -24.14
CA GLU A 32 11.42 -11.37 -23.25
C GLU A 32 12.62 -10.75 -24.01
N GLU A 33 13.08 -11.40 -25.08
CA GLU A 33 14.10 -10.89 -26.00
C GLU A 33 13.67 -9.62 -26.76
N ASP A 34 12.36 -9.44 -26.99
CA ASP A 34 11.80 -8.27 -27.67
C ASP A 34 11.63 -7.07 -26.72
N MET A 35 11.85 -7.26 -25.42
CA MET A 35 11.70 -6.22 -24.42
C MET A 35 12.82 -5.18 -24.54
N SER A 36 12.44 -3.91 -24.74
CA SER A 36 13.40 -2.81 -24.68
C SER A 36 13.94 -2.61 -23.27
N GLU A 37 15.10 -1.96 -23.14
CA GLU A 37 15.66 -1.67 -21.83
C GLU A 37 14.76 -0.74 -21.00
N GLU A 38 14.09 0.20 -21.65
CA GLU A 38 13.11 1.08 -21.01
C GLU A 38 11.98 0.29 -20.33
N HIS A 39 11.39 -0.70 -21.03
CA HIS A 39 10.35 -1.54 -20.45
C HIS A 39 10.88 -2.44 -19.32
N ARG A 40 12.13 -2.94 -19.42
CA ARG A 40 12.78 -3.65 -18.30
C ARG A 40 12.89 -2.77 -17.07
N GLN A 41 13.39 -1.54 -17.22
CA GLN A 41 13.53 -0.60 -16.11
C GLN A 41 12.19 -0.21 -15.51
N HIS A 42 11.16 -0.06 -16.34
CA HIS A 42 9.80 0.22 -15.87
C HIS A 42 9.21 -0.93 -15.05
N ILE A 43 9.34 -2.18 -15.51
CA ILE A 43 8.94 -3.37 -14.73
C ILE A 43 9.65 -3.40 -13.38
N LEU A 44 10.97 -3.18 -13.36
CA LEU A 44 11.74 -3.14 -12.12
C LEU A 44 11.29 -2.00 -11.20
N TYR A 45 10.91 -0.85 -11.75
CA TYR A 45 10.36 0.25 -10.97
C TYR A 45 9.04 -0.15 -10.30
N LEU A 46 8.10 -0.75 -11.05
CA LEU A 46 6.81 -1.21 -10.52
C LEU A 46 7.01 -2.28 -9.42
N GLU A 47 7.91 -3.25 -9.64
CA GLU A 47 8.25 -4.26 -8.64
C GLU A 47 8.82 -3.64 -7.36
N ARG A 48 9.76 -2.69 -7.48
CA ARG A 48 10.30 -1.97 -6.32
C ARG A 48 9.21 -1.20 -5.57
N LYS A 49 8.29 -0.57 -6.29
CA LYS A 49 7.18 0.18 -5.69
C LYS A 49 6.24 -0.74 -4.91
N ILE A 50 5.89 -1.91 -5.44
CA ILE A 50 5.10 -2.93 -4.73
C ILE A 50 5.85 -3.43 -3.49
N MET A 51 7.15 -3.72 -3.60
CA MET A 51 7.97 -4.13 -2.45
C MET A 51 8.01 -3.06 -1.36
N MET A 52 8.12 -1.80 -1.74
CA MET A 52 8.08 -0.68 -0.80
C MET A 52 6.74 -0.59 -0.08
N ILE A 53 5.62 -0.69 -0.81
CA ILE A 53 4.27 -0.67 -0.21
C ILE A 53 4.11 -1.84 0.77
N ASN A 54 4.51 -3.05 0.38
CA ASN A 54 4.45 -4.22 1.26
C ASN A 54 5.31 -4.00 2.52
N GLY A 55 6.51 -3.42 2.37
CA GLY A 55 7.38 -3.07 3.50
C GLY A 55 6.77 -2.01 4.43
N MET A 56 6.06 -1.02 3.89
CA MET A 56 5.33 -0.02 4.69
C MET A 56 4.28 -0.68 5.58
N LEU A 57 3.56 -1.69 5.08
CA LEU A 57 2.50 -2.36 5.84
C LEU A 57 3.05 -3.20 7.01
N LEU A 58 4.28 -3.69 6.93
CA LEU A 58 4.92 -4.49 8.00
C LEU A 58 5.09 -3.76 9.34
N VAL A 59 5.03 -2.42 9.36
CA VAL A 59 5.10 -1.65 10.62
C VAL A 59 3.78 -1.64 11.37
N LEU A 60 2.68 -2.01 10.71
CA LEU A 60 1.33 -1.95 11.26
C LEU A 60 1.04 -3.20 12.10
N SER A 61 0.17 -3.04 13.09
CA SER A 61 -0.50 -4.18 13.73
C SER A 61 -1.54 -4.78 12.79
N VAL A 62 -1.99 -6.00 13.06
CA VAL A 62 -3.01 -6.70 12.26
C VAL A 62 -4.27 -5.85 12.05
N ASN A 63 -4.75 -5.16 13.09
CA ASN A 63 -5.92 -4.29 13.01
C ASN A 63 -5.68 -3.04 12.15
N GLU A 64 -4.49 -2.45 12.26
CA GLU A 64 -4.11 -1.27 11.47
C GLU A 64 -3.95 -1.64 9.99
N GLU A 65 -3.26 -2.74 9.71
CA GLU A 65 -3.06 -3.27 8.36
C GLU A 65 -4.40 -3.62 7.71
N PHE A 66 -5.30 -4.29 8.43
CA PHE A 66 -6.64 -4.60 7.91
C PHE A 66 -7.37 -3.35 7.45
N VAL A 67 -7.46 -2.32 8.30
CA VAL A 67 -8.17 -1.08 7.96
C VAL A 67 -7.51 -0.36 6.79
N VAL A 68 -6.18 -0.33 6.75
CA VAL A 68 -5.43 0.32 5.67
C VAL A 68 -5.63 -0.42 4.34
N ARG A 69 -5.46 -1.75 4.31
CA ARG A 69 -5.65 -2.55 3.10
C ARG A 69 -7.07 -2.39 2.58
N ARG A 70 -8.09 -2.64 3.42
CA ARG A 70 -9.48 -2.61 2.98
C ARG A 70 -9.94 -1.23 2.51
N HIS A 71 -9.58 -0.17 3.21
CA HIS A 71 -10.06 1.17 2.85
C HIS A 71 -9.25 1.84 1.74
N ILE A 72 -7.92 1.72 1.80
CA ILE A 72 -7.04 2.52 0.94
C ILE A 72 -6.65 1.75 -0.31
N ILE A 73 -6.36 0.46 -0.19
CA ILE A 73 -5.92 -0.38 -1.31
C ILE A 73 -7.12 -0.97 -2.03
N ASP A 74 -8.04 -1.60 -1.30
CA ASP A 74 -9.23 -2.25 -1.85
C ASP A 74 -10.39 -1.26 -2.09
N GLN A 75 -10.25 -0.01 -1.63
CA GLN A 75 -11.21 1.09 -1.81
C GLN A 75 -12.63 0.78 -1.30
N LEU A 76 -12.75 -0.07 -0.27
CA LEU A 76 -14.04 -0.35 0.38
C LEU A 76 -14.52 0.84 1.20
N ASP A 77 -15.84 1.00 1.27
CA ASP A 77 -16.44 2.03 2.10
C ASP A 77 -16.44 1.64 3.60
N TRP A 78 -16.61 2.63 4.47
CA TRP A 78 -16.57 2.40 5.91
C TRP A 78 -17.61 1.38 6.43
N PRO A 79 -18.87 1.40 5.96
CA PRO A 79 -19.84 0.34 6.31
C PRO A 79 -19.36 -1.07 5.96
N GLN A 80 -18.81 -1.29 4.75
CA GLN A 80 -18.29 -2.59 4.33
C GLN A 80 -17.15 -3.05 5.24
N ILE A 81 -16.20 -2.16 5.53
CA ILE A 81 -15.06 -2.48 6.40
C ILE A 81 -15.51 -2.82 7.82
N LEU A 82 -16.49 -2.08 8.35
CA LEU A 82 -17.01 -2.37 9.69
C LEU A 82 -17.65 -3.76 9.74
N ASN A 83 -18.43 -4.13 8.71
CA ASN A 83 -19.04 -5.45 8.63
C ASN A 83 -17.97 -6.54 8.55
N GLU A 84 -16.98 -6.42 7.66
CA GLU A 84 -15.88 -7.38 7.57
C GLU A 84 -15.08 -7.48 8.88
N TYR A 85 -14.85 -6.36 9.55
CA TYR A 85 -14.15 -6.35 10.84
C TYR A 85 -14.93 -7.13 11.90
N ILE A 86 -16.25 -6.92 11.97
CA ILE A 86 -17.13 -7.63 12.90
C ILE A 86 -17.17 -9.14 12.57
N ASP A 87 -17.17 -9.51 11.30
CA ASP A 87 -17.17 -10.91 10.89
C ASP A 87 -15.87 -11.63 11.27
N LEU A 88 -14.72 -10.94 11.21
CA LEU A 88 -13.42 -11.50 11.55
C LEU A 88 -13.14 -11.56 13.06
N TRP A 89 -13.51 -10.51 13.81
CA TRP A 89 -13.12 -10.35 15.23
C TRP A 89 -14.30 -10.34 16.20
N GLY A 90 -15.52 -10.50 15.72
CA GLY A 90 -16.73 -10.57 16.53
C GLY A 90 -17.35 -9.20 16.85
N LYS A 91 -18.67 -9.24 17.11
CA LYS A 91 -19.48 -8.06 17.48
C LYS A 91 -19.08 -7.42 18.81
N GLU A 92 -18.41 -8.18 19.69
CA GLU A 92 -17.93 -7.69 20.99
C GLU A 92 -16.72 -6.75 20.89
N SER A 93 -16.15 -6.57 19.70
CA SER A 93 -15.00 -5.66 19.49
C SER A 93 -15.33 -4.18 19.66
N GLU A 94 -16.61 -3.81 19.86
CA GLU A 94 -17.14 -2.45 20.04
C GLU A 94 -16.65 -1.41 19.01
N LYS A 95 -16.19 -1.87 17.84
CA LYS A 95 -15.68 -0.95 16.81
C LYS A 95 -16.82 -0.17 16.19
N THR A 96 -16.59 1.13 16.03
CA THR A 96 -17.40 2.05 15.25
C THR A 96 -16.63 2.52 14.03
N ILE A 97 -17.32 3.02 13.00
CA ILE A 97 -16.68 3.67 11.84
C ILE A 97 -15.66 4.73 12.30
N ARG A 98 -16.03 5.56 13.28
CA ARG A 98 -15.13 6.57 13.85
C ARG A 98 -13.85 5.96 14.43
N SER A 99 -13.96 4.83 15.12
CA SER A 99 -12.79 4.13 15.67
C SER A 99 -11.88 3.57 14.56
N LEU A 100 -12.45 3.10 13.44
CA LEU A 100 -11.69 2.62 12.28
C LEU A 100 -11.00 3.77 11.54
N GLN A 101 -11.67 4.92 11.39
CA GLN A 101 -11.07 6.14 10.86
C GLN A 101 -9.87 6.60 11.69
N ILE A 102 -10.00 6.61 13.03
CA ILE A 102 -8.89 6.92 13.93
C ILE A 102 -7.75 5.88 13.80
N CYS A 103 -8.09 4.60 13.65
CA CYS A 103 -7.13 3.53 13.39
C CYS A 103 -6.32 3.82 12.12
N GLN A 104 -6.99 4.18 11.02
CA GLN A 104 -6.34 4.54 9.77
C GLN A 104 -5.39 5.73 9.92
N THR A 105 -5.83 6.83 10.54
CA THR A 105 -4.97 8.01 10.76
C THR A 105 -3.71 7.63 11.55
N LYS A 106 -3.87 6.85 12.63
CA LYS A 106 -2.72 6.38 13.43
C LYS A 106 -1.78 5.50 12.60
N ALA A 107 -2.33 4.61 11.78
CA ALA A 107 -1.55 3.73 10.90
C ALA A 107 -0.74 4.53 9.87
N LEU A 108 -1.36 5.50 9.18
CA LEU A 108 -0.69 6.36 8.20
C LEU A 108 0.44 7.16 8.85
N LYS A 109 0.18 7.74 10.04
CA LYS A 109 1.21 8.44 10.81
C LYS A 109 2.37 7.53 11.20
N LYS A 110 2.06 6.31 11.69
CA LYS A 110 3.06 5.32 12.09
C LYS A 110 4.00 4.95 10.94
N ILE A 111 3.46 4.78 9.74
CA ILE A 111 4.23 4.54 8.53
C ILE A 111 5.09 5.76 8.18
N ALA A 112 4.50 6.95 8.14
CA ALA A 112 5.24 8.19 7.83
C ALA A 112 6.42 8.39 8.80
N ASP A 113 6.18 8.24 10.10
CA ASP A 113 7.22 8.33 11.13
C ASP A 113 8.29 7.25 10.93
N ALA A 114 7.93 6.03 10.55
CA ALA A 114 8.88 4.96 10.27
C ALA A 114 9.77 5.26 9.06
N LEU A 115 9.18 5.73 7.95
CA LEU A 115 9.93 6.13 6.77
C LEU A 115 10.88 7.30 7.06
N ASN A 116 10.42 8.29 7.84
CA ASN A 116 11.23 9.45 8.21
C ASN A 116 12.38 9.11 9.17
N ARG A 117 12.25 8.07 10.00
CA ARG A 117 13.34 7.57 10.87
C ARG A 117 14.45 6.88 10.08
N GLN A 118 14.13 6.27 8.94
CA GLN A 118 15.09 5.56 8.14
C GLN A 118 15.79 6.53 7.17
N SER A 119 16.96 7.05 7.60
CA SER A 119 17.81 8.00 6.86
C SER A 119 18.29 7.51 5.48
N THR A 120 18.10 6.23 5.19
CA THR A 120 18.40 5.61 3.89
C THR A 120 17.34 5.91 2.84
N PHE A 121 16.04 5.99 3.20
CA PHE A 121 14.96 6.26 2.24
C PHE A 121 14.85 7.74 1.83
N SER A 122 15.47 8.65 2.58
CA SER A 122 15.64 10.04 2.12
C SER A 122 16.74 10.18 1.07
N LYS A 123 17.57 9.14 0.86
CA LYS A 123 18.62 9.08 -0.16
C LYS A 123 18.34 8.08 -1.28
N ILE A 124 17.38 7.17 -1.08
CA ILE A 124 16.74 6.47 -2.19
C ILE A 124 15.82 7.51 -2.80
N ASP A 125 16.39 8.36 -3.65
CA ASP A 125 15.64 9.20 -4.55
C ASP A 125 14.58 8.32 -5.21
N ILE A 126 13.37 8.52 -4.73
CA ILE A 126 12.22 8.88 -5.53
C ILE A 126 12.73 9.59 -6.81
N MET A 127 13.15 8.79 -7.80
CA MET A 127 12.97 9.16 -9.20
C MET A 127 11.45 9.09 -9.43
N LEU A 128 10.78 10.17 -9.01
CA LEU A 128 9.57 10.66 -9.67
C LEU A 128 10.02 11.50 -10.86
#